data_AF-A0A5M5C3L4-F1
#
_entry.id   AF-A0A5M5C3L4-F1
#
_cell.length_a   1.000
_cell.length_b   1.000
_cell.length_c   1.000
_cell.angle_alpha   90.00
_cell.angle_beta   90.00
_cell.angle_gamma   90.00
#
_symmetry.space_group_name_H-M   'P 1'
#
loop_
_entity.id
_entity.type
_entity.pdbx_description
1 polymer ?
#
loop_
_entity_poly.entity_id
_entity_poly.type
_entity_poly.pdbx_seq_one_letter_code
_entity_poly.pdbx_strand_id
1 'polypeptide(L)'
;GMLYWGSNYETQLADLCKVDPAEGNMSSPDLSKYILPYEKITKNNLIAGQKGFLFTPAHYLNPIGMAVFRQTASDKNDFTSSVVYQNPGWKIEGDTGAQPVE
;
A
#
# COMPACT_ATOMS: atom_id res chain seq x y z
N GLY A 1 11.90 6.17 12.64
CA GLY A 1 12.80 7.06 11.89
C GLY A 1 13.66 7.86 12.85
N MET A 2 14.75 8.45 12.38
CA MET A 2 15.57 9.36 13.19
C MET A 2 14.89 10.73 13.30
N LEU A 3 14.78 11.28 14.50
CA LEU A 3 14.32 12.66 14.69
C LEU A 3 15.41 13.59 14.17
N TYR A 4 15.07 14.51 13.26
CA TYR A 4 16.05 15.45 12.69
C TYR A 4 15.55 16.89 12.80
N TRP A 5 14.36 17.16 12.26
CA TRP A 5 13.76 18.50 12.28
C TRP A 5 13.38 18.91 13.71
N GLY A 6 13.84 20.07 14.14
CA GLY A 6 13.72 20.59 15.50
C GLY A 6 14.70 19.98 16.51
N SER A 7 15.68 19.19 16.05
CA SER A 7 16.74 18.65 16.91
C SER A 7 18.02 19.48 16.82
N ASN A 8 18.97 19.26 17.74
CA ASN A 8 20.31 19.85 17.65
C ASN A 8 21.08 19.46 16.37
N TYR A 9 20.73 18.32 15.75
CA TYR A 9 21.34 17.88 14.50
C TYR A 9 20.97 18.74 13.30
N GLU A 10 19.82 19.42 13.33
CA GLU A 10 19.42 20.33 12.26
C GLU A 10 20.45 21.45 12.09
N THR A 11 20.91 22.02 13.20
CA THR A 11 21.97 23.05 13.18
C THR A 11 23.34 22.45 12.89
N GLN A 12 23.69 21.31 13.52
CA GLN A 12 25.03 20.72 13.38
C GLN A 12 25.31 20.16 11.98
N LEU A 13 24.27 19.75 11.25
CA LEU A 13 24.37 19.10 9.94
C LEU A 13 23.67 19.89 8.83
N ALA A 14 23.37 21.18 9.06
CA ALA A 14 22.67 22.04 8.11
C ALA A 14 23.35 22.04 6.73
N ASP A 15 24.68 22.11 6.71
CA ASP A 15 25.49 22.15 5.48
C ASP A 15 25.38 20.87 4.64
N LEU A 16 24.98 19.75 5.26
CA LEU A 16 24.81 18.46 4.60
C LEU A 16 23.35 18.22 4.19
N CYS A 17 22.42 19.07 4.62
CA CYS A 17 20.99 18.90 4.42
C CYS A 17 20.51 19.64 3.16
N LYS A 18 20.06 18.87 2.17
CA LYS A 18 19.40 19.37 0.96
C LYS A 18 17.96 18.86 0.91
N VAL A 19 17.01 19.76 1.12
CA VAL A 19 15.59 19.50 0.91
C VAL A 19 15.22 20.00 -0.48
N ASP A 20 14.96 19.06 -1.39
CA ASP A 20 14.49 19.36 -2.74
C ASP A 20 13.57 18.23 -3.24
N PRO A 21 12.41 18.54 -3.84
CA PRO A 21 11.46 17.53 -4.31
C PRO A 21 11.99 16.55 -5.35
N ALA A 22 13.06 16.89 -6.10
CA ALA A 22 13.62 16.07 -7.18
C ALA A 22 15.02 15.52 -6.86
N GLU A 23 15.86 16.30 -6.19
CA GLU A 23 17.27 16.00 -5.95
C GLU A 23 17.68 16.13 -4.48
N GLY A 24 16.71 16.15 -3.57
CA GLY A 24 16.94 16.23 -2.13
C GLY A 24 17.54 14.95 -1.56
N ASN A 25 18.35 15.10 -0.52
CA ASN A 25 18.83 13.98 0.29
C ASN A 25 18.03 13.80 1.60
N MET A 26 17.18 14.77 1.93
CA MET A 26 16.38 14.82 3.16
C MET A 26 14.91 15.07 2.85
N SER A 27 14.02 14.39 3.59
CA SER A 27 12.57 14.61 3.53
C SER A 27 12.17 15.95 4.12
N SER A 28 11.22 16.66 3.52
CA SER A 28 10.76 17.97 4.01
C SER A 28 10.31 17.92 5.48
N PRO A 29 10.59 18.96 6.29
CA PRO A 29 10.02 19.10 7.64
C PRO A 29 8.49 19.14 7.66
N ASP A 30 7.86 19.51 6.54
CA ASP A 30 6.40 19.56 6.41
C ASP A 30 5.75 18.16 6.43
N LEU A 31 6.49 17.11 6.07
CA LEU A 31 6.00 15.73 6.08
C LEU A 31 6.00 15.15 7.48
N SER A 32 7.10 15.35 8.23
CA SER A 32 7.28 14.82 9.58
C SER A 32 8.52 15.44 10.23
N LYS A 33 8.57 15.42 11.56
CA LYS A 33 9.80 15.76 12.32
C LYS A 33 10.89 14.70 12.18
N TYR A 34 10.50 13.49 11.80
CA TYR A 34 11.40 12.35 11.60
C TYR A 34 11.82 12.25 10.13
N ILE A 35 13.05 11.80 9.89
CA ILE A 35 13.51 11.49 8.54
C ILE A 35 12.67 10.35 7.97
N LEU A 36 12.19 10.56 6.75
CA LEU A 36 11.44 9.61 5.94
C LEU A 36 12.29 9.25 4.70
N PRO A 37 13.16 8.21 4.78
CA PRO A 37 14.11 7.92 3.71
C PRO A 37 13.48 7.63 2.35
N TYR A 38 12.27 7.04 2.37
CA TYR A 38 11.50 6.74 1.16
C TYR A 38 10.71 7.95 0.64
N GLU A 39 10.70 9.07 1.34
CA GLU A 39 9.98 10.31 0.94
C GLU A 39 10.94 11.51 0.86
N LYS A 40 12.24 11.27 0.71
CA LYS A 40 13.26 12.34 0.51
C LYS A 40 13.10 13.09 -0.82
N ILE A 41 12.61 12.38 -1.84
CA ILE A 41 12.29 12.90 -3.17
C ILE A 41 10.80 12.65 -3.35
N THR A 42 10.02 13.68 -3.65
CA THR A 42 8.57 13.57 -3.83
C THR A 42 8.16 13.57 -5.30
N LYS A 43 9.04 14.06 -6.19
CA LYS A 43 8.84 14.01 -7.64
C LYS A 43 9.07 12.59 -8.16
N ASN A 44 8.12 12.08 -8.95
CA ASN A 44 8.18 10.74 -9.54
C ASN A 44 8.40 9.61 -8.52
N ASN A 45 7.98 9.81 -7.26
CA ASN A 45 8.08 8.82 -6.21
C ASN A 45 6.69 8.34 -5.82
N LEU A 46 6.37 7.10 -6.19
CA LEU A 46 5.08 6.50 -5.90
C LEU A 46 4.83 6.36 -4.40
N ILE A 47 5.87 6.07 -3.61
CA ILE A 47 5.74 5.91 -2.14
C ILE A 47 5.36 7.24 -1.51
N ALA A 48 6.02 8.33 -1.92
CA ALA A 48 5.66 9.67 -1.44
C ALA A 48 4.27 10.11 -1.92
N GLY A 49 3.92 9.82 -3.18
CA GLY A 49 2.60 10.14 -3.74
C GLY A 49 1.44 9.44 -3.03
N GLN A 50 1.66 8.21 -2.58
CA GLN A 50 0.67 7.41 -1.84
C GLN A 50 0.79 7.55 -0.30
N LYS A 51 1.66 8.46 0.19
CA LYS A 51 1.90 8.74 1.61
C LYS A 51 2.37 7.52 2.42
N GLY A 52 3.26 6.73 1.85
CA GLY A 52 3.88 5.58 2.49
C GLY A 52 3.72 4.28 1.71
N PHE A 53 3.83 3.14 2.39
CA PHE A 53 3.56 1.84 1.78
C PHE A 53 2.09 1.47 2.00
N LEU A 54 1.39 1.20 0.92
CA LEU A 54 0.04 0.63 0.97
C LEU A 54 0.13 -0.89 0.83
N PHE A 55 -0.78 -1.59 1.52
CA PHE A 55 -0.95 -3.04 1.39
C PHE A 55 -2.31 -3.32 0.79
N THR A 56 -2.41 -4.33 -0.07
CA THR A 56 -3.68 -4.77 -0.66
C THR A 56 -4.51 -5.52 0.40
N PRO A 57 -5.63 -4.97 0.90
CA PRO A 57 -6.36 -5.57 2.03
C PRO A 57 -6.87 -6.99 1.75
N ALA A 58 -7.18 -7.31 0.50
CA ALA A 58 -7.58 -8.66 0.09
C ALA A 58 -6.56 -9.74 0.50
N HIS A 59 -5.26 -9.41 0.50
CA HIS A 59 -4.18 -10.35 0.83
C HIS A 59 -4.10 -10.70 2.32
N TYR A 60 -4.93 -10.14 3.20
CA TYR A 60 -5.07 -10.64 4.56
C TYR A 60 -5.71 -12.05 4.61
N LEU A 61 -6.45 -12.42 3.56
CA LEU A 61 -7.09 -13.73 3.43
C LEU A 61 -6.74 -14.36 2.08
N ASN A 62 -6.61 -15.69 2.06
CA ASN A 62 -6.40 -16.42 0.82
C ASN A 62 -7.72 -16.50 0.02
N PRO A 63 -7.69 -16.49 -1.32
CA PRO A 63 -8.89 -16.69 -2.13
C PRO A 63 -9.45 -18.10 -1.94
N ILE A 64 -10.78 -18.21 -1.93
CA ILE A 64 -11.47 -19.50 -1.99
C ILE A 64 -11.45 -19.98 -3.44
N GLY A 65 -11.07 -21.24 -3.65
CA GLY A 65 -11.01 -21.82 -5.00
C GLY A 65 -12.38 -21.96 -5.66
N MET A 66 -12.45 -21.64 -6.95
CA MET A 66 -13.67 -21.72 -7.79
C MET A 66 -14.42 -23.07 -7.68
N ALA A 67 -13.69 -24.16 -7.45
CA ALA A 67 -14.27 -25.49 -7.30
C ALA A 67 -15.26 -25.60 -6.14
N VAL A 68 -15.05 -24.86 -5.04
CA VAL A 68 -15.94 -24.86 -3.87
C VAL A 68 -17.31 -24.30 -4.29
N PHE A 69 -17.33 -23.14 -4.94
CA PHE A 69 -18.56 -22.49 -5.41
C PHE A 69 -19.33 -23.37 -6.39
N ARG A 70 -18.63 -24.06 -7.31
CA ARG A 70 -19.26 -25.00 -8.24
C ARG A 70 -19.87 -26.23 -7.56
N GLN A 71 -19.32 -26.66 -6.41
CA GLN A 71 -19.85 -27.79 -5.65
C GLN A 71 -21.06 -27.40 -4.79
N THR A 72 -21.14 -26.15 -4.36
CA THR A 72 -22.21 -25.64 -3.47
C THR A 72 -23.31 -24.87 -4.18
N ALA A 73 -23.15 -24.59 -5.48
CA ALA A 73 -24.17 -23.99 -6.32
C ALA A 73 -25.26 -25.01 -6.72
N SER A 74 -26.50 -24.52 -6.82
CA SER A 74 -27.62 -25.33 -7.31
C SER A 74 -27.53 -25.58 -8.81
N ASP A 75 -27.04 -24.59 -9.56
CA ASP A 75 -26.65 -24.70 -10.96
C ASP A 75 -25.13 -24.61 -11.10
N LYS A 76 -24.51 -25.61 -11.72
CA LYS A 76 -23.05 -25.66 -11.90
C LYS A 76 -22.50 -24.58 -12.84
N ASN A 77 -23.36 -23.94 -13.62
CA ASN A 77 -23.01 -22.86 -14.53
C ASN A 77 -23.33 -21.47 -13.96
N ASP A 78 -24.03 -21.39 -12.82
CA ASP A 78 -24.36 -20.14 -12.13
C ASP A 78 -23.93 -20.18 -10.66
N PHE A 79 -22.77 -19.57 -10.39
CA PHE A 79 -22.17 -19.51 -9.06
C PHE A 79 -22.91 -18.57 -8.10
N THR A 80 -23.84 -17.74 -8.56
CA THR A 80 -24.63 -16.86 -7.67
C THR A 80 -25.58 -17.65 -6.78
N SER A 81 -25.93 -18.88 -7.18
CA SER A 81 -26.73 -19.82 -6.40
C SER A 81 -25.96 -20.56 -5.29
N SER A 82 -24.65 -20.32 -5.17
CA SER A 82 -23.81 -20.91 -4.11
C SER A 82 -24.10 -20.27 -2.75
N VAL A 83 -24.14 -21.11 -1.70
CA VAL A 83 -24.24 -20.64 -0.31
C VAL A 83 -22.92 -20.11 0.26
N VAL A 84 -21.80 -20.36 -0.43
CA VAL A 84 -20.45 -19.89 -0.05
C VAL A 84 -20.17 -18.55 -0.73
N TYR A 85 -19.65 -17.59 0.04
CA TYR A 85 -19.22 -16.27 -0.43
C TYR A 85 -17.70 -16.19 -0.52
N GLN A 86 -17.21 -15.39 -1.47
CA GLN A 86 -15.79 -15.12 -1.62
C GLN A 86 -15.31 -14.10 -0.58
N ASN A 87 -14.04 -14.21 -0.20
CA ASN A 87 -13.39 -13.24 0.67
C ASN A 87 -13.37 -11.83 0.03
N PRO A 88 -13.54 -10.75 0.81
CA PRO A 88 -13.52 -9.39 0.28
C PRO A 88 -12.28 -9.10 -0.56
N GLY A 89 -12.49 -8.46 -1.71
CA GLY A 89 -11.41 -8.15 -2.66
C GLY A 89 -10.98 -9.32 -3.55
N TRP A 90 -11.58 -10.50 -3.44
CA TRP A 90 -11.34 -11.62 -4.36
C TRP A 90 -12.58 -11.87 -5.23
N LYS A 91 -12.37 -12.25 -6.49
CA LYS A 91 -13.45 -12.67 -7.39
C LYS A 91 -13.64 -14.19 -7.32
N ILE A 92 -14.80 -14.66 -7.79
CA ILE A 92 -15.12 -16.10 -7.91
C ILE A 92 -14.47 -16.68 -9.18
N GLU A 93 -14.31 -15.86 -10.22
CA GLU A 93 -13.66 -16.20 -11.48
C GLU A 93 -12.19 -16.57 -11.25
N GLY A 94 -11.77 -17.71 -11.81
CA GLY A 94 -10.36 -18.11 -11.83
C GLY A 94 -9.50 -17.14 -12.63
N ASP A 95 -8.18 -17.19 -12.40
CA ASP A 95 -7.17 -16.35 -13.07
C ASP A 95 -7.39 -14.84 -12.90
N THR A 96 -8.08 -14.44 -11.83
CA THR A 96 -8.26 -13.03 -11.47
C THR A 96 -7.44 -12.66 -10.21
N GLY A 97 -6.90 -11.45 -10.20
CA GLY A 97 -6.16 -10.90 -9.07
C GLY A 97 -7.03 -10.17 -8.05
N ALA A 98 -6.45 -9.89 -6.88
CA ALA A 98 -7.07 -9.08 -5.83
C ALA A 98 -7.56 -7.72 -6.36
N GLN A 99 -8.72 -7.28 -5.87
CA GLN A 99 -9.36 -6.02 -6.17
C GLN A 99 -9.30 -5.09 -4.94
N PRO A 100 -9.35 -3.76 -5.14
CA PRO A 100 -9.55 -2.81 -4.04
C PRO A 100 -10.82 -3.14 -3.25
N VAL A 101 -10.73 -3.02 -1.92
CA VAL A 101 -11.85 -3.30 -0.99
C VAL A 101 -12.46 -2.00 -0.44
N GLU A 102 -11.99 -0.86 -0.94
CA GLU A 102 -12.44 0.50 -0.60
C GLU A 102 -12.61 1.35 -1.86
#